data_AF-A0A5P6VMA7-F1
#
_entry.id   AF-A0A5P6VMA7-F1
#
_cell.length_a   1.000
_cell.length_b   1.000
_cell.length_c   1.000
_cell.angle_alpha   90.00
_cell.angle_beta   90.00
_cell.angle_gamma   90.00
#
_symmetry.space_group_name_H-M   'P 1'
#
loop_
_entity.id
_entity.type
_entity.pdbx_description
1 polymer ?
#
loop_
_entity_poly.entity_id
_entity_poly.type
_entity_poly.pdbx_seq_one_letter_code
_entity_poly.pdbx_strand_id
1 'polypeptide(L)'
;MDLCGISARASSYAKESSYNVISERKGIFESCLNSKSKAVEQIDESDISSDRKVVGITTFPAGEGVKIGVIAYEPPESTREDPIIQMGYTDMSGEKKIYNIHVNEVDPENASDLEMFAYLTYKELTGEKIPNALNNYDAYSRIKDYDGDYYRHDYINGESRFIGEKVNAKELLDRVHAWISQIQHPDAQMTARWCEWLQNLFEK
;
A
#
# COMPACT_ATOMS: atom_id res chain seq x y z
N MET A 1 -15.81 -29.06 -40.68
CA MET A 1 -15.82 -28.02 -39.63
C MET A 1 -14.38 -27.81 -39.21
N ASP A 2 -13.77 -26.68 -39.57
CA ASP A 2 -12.35 -26.41 -39.34
C ASP A 2 -12.06 -26.10 -37.87
N LEU A 3 -11.54 -27.10 -37.15
CA LEU A 3 -11.10 -26.99 -35.76
C LEU A 3 -9.94 -25.99 -35.58
N CYS A 4 -9.18 -25.70 -36.65
CA CYS A 4 -8.07 -24.75 -36.64
C CYS A 4 -8.54 -23.28 -36.52
N GLY A 5 -9.69 -22.94 -37.13
CA GLY A 5 -10.25 -21.58 -37.10
C GLY A 5 -10.86 -21.19 -35.75
N ILE A 6 -11.33 -22.18 -34.97
CA ILE A 6 -11.92 -21.95 -33.63
C ILE A 6 -10.83 -21.67 -32.59
N SER A 7 -9.70 -22.39 -32.67
CA SER A 7 -8.52 -22.19 -31.80
C SER A 7 -7.91 -20.79 -31.97
N ALA A 8 -7.73 -20.34 -33.22
CA ALA A 8 -7.21 -19.01 -33.51
C ALA A 8 -8.12 -17.89 -33.00
N ARG A 9 -9.44 -18.06 -33.13
CA ARG A 9 -10.43 -17.10 -32.60
C ARG A 9 -10.42 -17.07 -31.07
N ALA A 10 -10.41 -18.22 -30.39
CA ALA A 10 -10.36 -18.24 -28.93
C ALA A 10 -9.08 -17.59 -28.39
N SER A 11 -7.94 -17.79 -29.06
CA SER A 11 -6.67 -17.14 -28.69
C SER A 11 -6.67 -15.62 -28.96
N SER A 12 -7.29 -15.15 -30.05
CA SER A 12 -7.41 -13.72 -30.32
C SER A 12 -8.35 -13.03 -29.33
N TYR A 13 -9.49 -13.66 -28.98
CA TYR A 13 -10.41 -13.16 -27.97
C TYR A 13 -9.78 -13.11 -26.57
N ALA A 14 -8.99 -14.11 -26.18
CA ALA A 14 -8.27 -14.11 -24.91
C ALA A 14 -7.22 -12.98 -24.86
N LYS A 15 -6.52 -12.74 -25.98
CA LYS A 15 -5.58 -11.61 -26.08
C LYS A 15 -6.31 -10.27 -26.02
N GLU A 16 -7.33 -10.03 -26.83
CA GLU A 16 -8.12 -8.77 -26.80
C GLU A 16 -8.74 -8.51 -25.42
N SER A 17 -9.28 -9.54 -24.76
CA SER A 17 -9.79 -9.43 -23.39
C SER A 17 -8.70 -9.01 -22.41
N SER A 18 -7.52 -9.66 -22.46
CA SER A 18 -6.39 -9.28 -21.61
C SER A 18 -5.86 -7.86 -21.89
N TYR A 19 -5.80 -7.44 -23.15
CA TYR A 19 -5.38 -6.08 -23.53
C TYR A 19 -6.37 -5.02 -23.07
N ASN A 20 -7.67 -5.28 -23.18
CA ASN A 20 -8.71 -4.36 -22.70
C ASN A 20 -8.69 -4.24 -21.17
N VAL A 21 -8.46 -5.34 -20.45
CA VAL A 21 -8.29 -5.32 -18.99
C VAL A 21 -7.03 -4.55 -18.60
N ILE A 22 -5.92 -4.70 -19.33
CA ILE A 22 -4.67 -3.96 -19.07
C ILE A 22 -4.84 -2.46 -19.38
N SER A 23 -5.53 -2.09 -20.46
CA SER A 23 -5.75 -0.69 -20.83
C SER A 23 -6.72 0.01 -19.88
N GLU A 24 -7.79 -0.65 -19.44
CA GLU A 24 -8.69 -0.15 -18.40
C GLU A 24 -7.94 0.04 -17.07
N ARG A 25 -7.06 -0.91 -16.69
CA ARG A 25 -6.19 -0.77 -15.50
C ARG A 25 -5.26 0.42 -15.59
N LYS A 26 -4.64 0.66 -16.75
CA LYS A 26 -3.82 1.87 -16.98
C LYS A 26 -4.65 3.14 -16.81
N GLY A 27 -5.88 3.17 -17.33
CA GLY A 27 -6.79 4.32 -17.15
C GLY A 27 -7.18 4.58 -15.69
N ILE A 28 -7.48 3.53 -14.92
CA ILE A 28 -7.78 3.63 -13.48
C ILE A 28 -6.53 4.08 -12.70
N PHE A 29 -5.37 3.50 -13.01
CA PHE A 29 -4.08 3.86 -12.41
C PHE A 29 -3.72 5.33 -12.67
N GLU A 30 -3.82 5.79 -13.92
CA GLU A 30 -3.60 7.18 -14.28
C GLU A 30 -4.61 8.11 -13.61
N SER A 31 -5.87 7.69 -13.46
CA SER A 31 -6.89 8.47 -12.73
C SER A 31 -6.58 8.59 -11.23
N CYS A 32 -6.12 7.51 -10.57
CA CYS A 32 -5.71 7.52 -9.17
C CYS A 32 -4.44 8.35 -8.94
N LEU A 33 -3.50 8.32 -9.88
CA LEU A 33 -2.32 9.19 -9.85
C LEU A 33 -2.69 10.65 -10.12
N ASN A 34 -3.65 10.92 -11.01
CA ASN A 34 -4.06 12.28 -11.37
C ASN A 34 -4.89 12.99 -10.30
N SER A 35 -5.47 12.26 -9.33
CA SER A 35 -5.93 12.85 -8.05
C SER A 35 -4.76 13.10 -7.09
N LYS A 36 -3.64 13.65 -7.62
CA LYS A 36 -2.33 13.74 -6.98
C LYS A 36 -2.44 14.18 -5.53
N SER A 37 -2.22 13.22 -4.63
CA SER A 37 -1.78 13.56 -3.28
C SER A 37 -0.47 14.30 -3.40
N LYS A 38 -0.32 15.40 -2.65
CA LYS A 38 0.91 16.21 -2.67
C LYS A 38 2.12 15.37 -2.22
N ALA A 39 1.88 14.44 -1.31
CA ALA A 39 2.91 13.60 -0.71
C ALA A 39 3.62 12.65 -1.68
N VAL A 40 3.05 12.34 -2.85
CA VAL A 40 3.55 11.25 -3.70
C VAL A 40 4.11 11.78 -5.02
N GLU A 41 5.37 11.50 -5.28
CA GLU A 41 6.06 11.78 -6.54
C GLU A 41 6.55 10.46 -7.16
N GLN A 42 6.15 10.16 -8.39
CA GLN A 42 6.73 9.05 -9.14
C GLN A 42 8.02 9.52 -9.83
N ILE A 43 9.09 8.74 -9.72
CA ILE A 43 10.40 9.07 -10.29
C ILE A 43 10.92 7.96 -11.21
N ASP A 44 11.88 8.31 -12.06
CA ASP A 44 12.55 7.37 -12.95
C ASP A 44 13.67 6.59 -12.26
N GLU A 45 13.94 5.37 -12.75
CA GLU A 45 15.01 4.53 -12.20
C GLU A 45 16.40 5.16 -12.32
N SER A 46 16.61 6.03 -13.31
CA SER A 46 17.86 6.77 -13.51
C SER A 46 18.18 7.73 -12.37
N ASP A 47 17.16 8.17 -11.63
CA ASP A 47 17.28 9.22 -10.63
C ASP A 47 17.54 8.65 -9.24
N ILE A 48 17.62 7.32 -9.12
CA ILE A 48 17.82 6.68 -7.83
C ILE A 48 19.31 6.59 -7.45
N SER A 49 19.65 7.12 -6.28
CA SER A 49 20.97 6.91 -5.67
C SER A 49 21.24 5.44 -5.28
N SER A 50 22.48 5.00 -5.47
CA SER A 50 22.97 3.70 -4.98
C SER A 50 23.12 3.64 -3.45
N ASP A 51 23.18 4.79 -2.78
CA ASP A 51 23.52 4.89 -1.36
C ASP A 51 22.28 4.86 -0.44
N ARG A 52 21.09 4.66 -1.02
CA ARG A 52 19.84 4.51 -0.29
C ARG A 52 19.86 3.27 0.61
N LYS A 53 19.27 3.37 1.79
CA LYS A 53 19.25 2.30 2.80
C LYS A 53 17.91 1.59 2.80
N VAL A 54 17.90 0.26 2.86
CA VAL A 54 16.65 -0.50 3.05
C VAL A 54 16.11 -0.26 4.46
N VAL A 55 14.86 0.14 4.57
CA VAL A 55 14.21 0.48 5.85
C VAL A 55 12.90 -0.25 6.13
N GLY A 56 12.34 -0.94 5.13
CA GLY A 56 11.08 -1.65 5.31
C GLY A 56 10.73 -2.54 4.12
N ILE A 57 9.87 -3.52 4.36
CA ILE A 57 9.34 -4.42 3.33
C ILE A 57 7.86 -4.64 3.62
N THR A 58 7.04 -4.59 2.58
CA THR A 58 5.63 -4.98 2.63
C THR A 58 5.23 -5.71 1.34
N THR A 59 3.97 -6.10 1.25
CA THR A 59 3.42 -6.74 0.05
C THR A 59 1.98 -6.29 -0.18
N PHE A 60 1.54 -6.26 -1.44
CA PHE A 60 0.12 -6.11 -1.80
C PHE A 60 -0.32 -7.25 -2.74
N PRO A 61 -1.62 -7.61 -2.76
CA PRO A 61 -2.12 -8.67 -3.64
C PRO A 61 -2.10 -8.23 -5.11
N ALA A 62 -1.71 -9.13 -6.02
CA ALA A 62 -1.70 -8.89 -7.46
C ALA A 62 -2.46 -9.96 -8.26
N GLY A 63 -3.13 -10.87 -7.55
CA GLY A 63 -3.90 -11.98 -8.08
C GLY A 63 -4.19 -13.00 -6.97
N GLU A 64 -4.98 -14.02 -7.28
CA GLU A 64 -5.26 -15.10 -6.33
C GLU A 64 -3.95 -15.81 -5.93
N GLY A 65 -3.61 -15.75 -4.65
CA GLY A 65 -2.36 -16.33 -4.13
C GLY A 65 -1.07 -15.62 -4.57
N VAL A 66 -1.15 -14.54 -5.34
CA VAL A 66 0.00 -13.78 -5.84
C VAL A 66 0.12 -12.46 -5.10
N LYS A 67 1.32 -12.16 -4.60
CA LYS A 67 1.64 -10.89 -3.96
C LYS A 67 2.88 -10.26 -4.61
N ILE A 68 2.85 -8.95 -4.77
CA ILE A 68 4.02 -8.15 -5.17
C ILE A 68 4.68 -7.63 -3.90
N GLY A 69 6.01 -7.74 -3.84
CA GLY A 69 6.83 -7.17 -2.76
C GLY A 69 7.16 -5.71 -3.04
N VAL A 70 7.06 -4.88 -2.00
CA VAL A 70 7.44 -3.47 -2.02
C VAL A 70 8.57 -3.29 -1.02
N ILE A 71 9.64 -2.63 -1.45
CA ILE A 71 10.79 -2.33 -0.59
C ILE A 71 10.84 -0.83 -0.34
N ALA A 72 11.01 -0.47 0.93
CA ALA A 72 11.21 0.88 1.39
C ALA A 72 12.68 1.21 1.53
N TYR A 73 13.03 2.40 1.07
CA TYR A 73 14.36 2.95 1.16
C TYR A 73 14.34 4.35 1.79
N GLU A 74 15.34 4.64 2.60
CA GLU A 74 15.70 6.02 2.97
C GLU A 74 16.78 6.48 1.97
N PRO A 75 16.44 7.39 1.04
CA PRO A 75 17.42 7.95 0.12
C PRO A 75 18.29 9.02 0.80
N PRO A 76 19.51 9.31 0.30
CA PRO A 76 20.43 10.26 0.96
C PRO A 76 19.93 11.70 1.01
N GLU A 77 19.02 12.08 0.11
CA GLU A 77 18.33 13.37 0.09
C GLU A 77 17.21 13.50 1.14
N SER A 78 16.84 12.40 1.81
CA SER A 78 15.87 12.44 2.90
C SER A 78 16.43 13.22 4.08
N THR A 79 15.69 14.23 4.55
CA THR A 79 16.12 15.11 5.64
C THR A 79 15.14 15.08 6.80
N ARG A 80 15.47 15.77 7.90
CA ARG A 80 14.53 15.91 9.03
C ARG A 80 13.39 16.87 8.70
N GLU A 81 13.68 17.90 7.91
CA GLU A 81 12.74 18.94 7.49
C GLU A 81 11.81 18.44 6.38
N ASP A 82 12.33 17.60 5.49
CA ASP A 82 11.59 16.90 4.45
C ASP A 82 11.99 15.41 4.43
N PRO A 83 11.35 14.61 5.30
CA PRO A 83 11.58 13.18 5.34
C PRO A 83 10.94 12.51 4.13
N ILE A 84 11.79 11.86 3.33
CA ILE A 84 11.40 11.11 2.15
C ILE A 84 11.59 9.62 2.44
N ILE A 85 10.56 8.83 2.15
CA ILE A 85 10.66 7.38 2.04
C ILE A 85 10.41 6.99 0.59
N GLN A 86 11.39 6.34 -0.02
CA GLN A 86 11.33 5.91 -1.40
C GLN A 86 10.84 4.46 -1.50
N MET A 87 9.78 4.24 -2.26
CA MET A 87 9.13 2.96 -2.46
C MET A 87 9.52 2.39 -3.82
N GLY A 88 9.93 1.13 -3.87
CA GLY A 88 10.22 0.44 -5.12
C GLY A 88 9.53 -0.92 -5.19
N TYR A 89 8.90 -1.21 -6.33
CA TYR A 89 8.41 -2.55 -6.66
C TYR A 89 8.45 -2.79 -8.18
N THR A 90 8.27 -4.05 -8.59
CA THR A 90 8.11 -4.44 -9.99
C THR A 90 6.70 -4.99 -10.17
N ASP A 91 5.95 -4.42 -11.12
CA ASP A 91 4.57 -4.81 -11.37
C ASP A 91 4.47 -6.17 -12.10
N MET A 92 3.24 -6.65 -12.32
CA MET A 92 2.99 -7.92 -13.01
C MET A 92 3.43 -7.92 -14.49
N SER A 93 3.65 -6.74 -15.08
CA SER A 93 4.16 -6.60 -16.45
C SER A 93 5.68 -6.60 -16.53
N GLY A 94 6.37 -6.56 -15.38
CA GLY A 94 7.82 -6.44 -15.27
C GLY A 94 8.31 -4.99 -15.28
N GLU A 95 7.41 -4.01 -15.23
CA GLU A 95 7.77 -2.59 -15.14
C GLU A 95 8.15 -2.25 -13.70
N LYS A 96 9.28 -1.55 -13.53
CA LYS A 96 9.69 -1.06 -12.23
C LYS A 96 8.98 0.25 -11.92
N LYS A 97 8.38 0.33 -10.74
CA LYS A 97 7.67 1.52 -10.24
C LYS A 97 8.40 2.03 -9.00
N ILE A 98 8.69 3.33 -9.00
CA ILE A 98 9.42 3.99 -7.93
C ILE A 98 8.68 5.27 -7.55
N TYR A 99 8.47 5.46 -6.24
CA TYR A 99 7.78 6.63 -5.71
C TYR A 99 8.58 7.23 -4.55
N ASN A 100 8.79 8.53 -4.57
CA ASN A 100 9.17 9.30 -3.40
C ASN A 100 7.91 9.70 -2.63
N ILE A 101 7.87 9.39 -1.34
CA ILE A 101 6.78 9.81 -0.46
C ILE A 101 7.35 10.82 0.53
N HIS A 102 6.87 12.07 0.44
CA HIS A 102 7.13 13.14 1.40
C HIS A 102 6.29 12.92 2.65
N VAL A 103 6.90 12.35 3.68
CA VAL A 103 6.22 11.86 4.89
C VAL A 103 5.45 12.96 5.60
N ASN A 104 5.97 14.19 5.63
CA ASN A 104 5.32 15.34 6.28
C ASN A 104 4.03 15.78 5.57
N GLU A 105 3.83 15.38 4.32
CA GLU A 105 2.63 15.71 3.54
C GLU A 105 1.58 14.59 3.56
N VAL A 106 1.90 13.44 4.17
CA VAL A 106 0.95 12.34 4.33
C VAL A 106 -0.10 12.73 5.37
N ASP A 107 -1.37 12.70 4.96
CA ASP A 107 -2.53 12.91 5.83
C ASP A 107 -3.14 11.55 6.20
N PRO A 108 -2.99 11.06 7.45
CA PRO A 108 -3.57 9.79 7.88
C PRO A 108 -5.10 9.72 7.75
N GLU A 109 -5.80 10.85 7.68
CA GLU A 109 -7.26 10.88 7.46
C GLU A 109 -7.63 10.76 5.96
N ASN A 110 -6.66 10.82 5.06
CA ASN A 110 -6.85 10.73 3.61
C ASN A 110 -5.59 10.17 2.91
N ALA A 111 -5.16 8.96 3.30
CA ALA A 111 -3.96 8.32 2.79
C ALA A 111 -4.24 6.96 2.15
N SER A 112 -3.45 6.61 1.14
CA SER A 112 -3.37 5.27 0.57
C SER A 112 -2.45 4.37 1.40
N ASP A 113 -2.47 3.08 1.09
CA ASP A 113 -1.57 2.12 1.76
C ASP A 113 -0.10 2.40 1.46
N LEU A 114 0.23 2.91 0.26
CA LEU A 114 1.58 3.36 -0.09
C LEU A 114 2.04 4.49 0.85
N GLU A 115 1.20 5.50 1.04
CA GLU A 115 1.50 6.64 1.90
C GLU A 115 1.56 6.24 3.39
N MET A 116 0.59 5.43 3.84
CA MET A 116 0.58 4.92 5.22
C MET A 116 1.78 4.01 5.50
N PHE A 117 2.20 3.20 4.54
CA PHE A 117 3.41 2.38 4.67
C PHE A 117 4.65 3.24 4.82
N ALA A 118 4.82 4.26 3.98
CA ALA A 118 5.91 5.22 4.10
C ALA A 118 5.90 5.96 5.44
N TYR A 119 4.75 6.52 5.83
CA TYR A 119 4.58 7.24 7.09
C TYR A 119 4.93 6.38 8.31
N LEU A 120 4.31 5.20 8.42
CA LEU A 120 4.51 4.30 9.56
C LEU A 120 5.93 3.74 9.62
N THR A 121 6.57 3.51 8.47
CA THR A 121 7.99 3.12 8.40
C THR A 121 8.89 4.24 8.93
N TYR A 122 8.66 5.49 8.53
CA TYR A 122 9.44 6.62 9.05
C TYR A 122 9.25 6.83 10.56
N LYS A 123 8.02 6.68 11.06
CA LYS A 123 7.74 6.74 12.50
C LYS A 123 8.49 5.65 13.27
N GLU A 124 8.61 4.45 12.72
CA GLU A 124 9.44 3.39 13.31
C GLU A 124 10.93 3.75 13.31
N LEU A 125 11.45 4.28 12.21
CA LEU A 125 12.86 4.73 12.10
C LEU A 125 13.22 5.81 13.12
N THR A 126 12.27 6.67 13.47
CA THR A 126 12.43 7.76 14.44
C THR A 126 12.15 7.34 15.88
N GLY A 127 11.92 6.05 16.12
CA GLY A 127 11.78 5.45 17.46
C GLY A 127 10.34 5.30 17.96
N GLU A 128 9.35 5.73 17.17
CA GLU A 128 7.93 5.52 17.47
C GLU A 128 7.51 4.13 16.95
N LYS A 129 8.01 3.06 17.56
CA LYS A 129 7.64 1.67 17.21
C LYS A 129 6.48 1.17 18.08
N ILE A 130 5.48 0.55 17.46
CA ILE A 130 4.39 -0.14 18.15
C ILE A 130 4.96 -1.34 18.93
N PRO A 131 4.71 -1.41 20.26
CA PRO A 131 5.16 -2.54 21.06
C PRO A 131 4.57 -3.86 20.56
N ASN A 132 5.44 -4.88 20.46
CA ASN A 132 5.11 -6.24 20.04
C ASN A 132 4.58 -6.40 18.60
N ALA A 133 4.65 -5.35 17.78
CA ALA A 133 4.42 -5.45 16.34
C ALA A 133 5.71 -5.82 15.60
N LEU A 134 5.59 -6.54 14.48
CA LEU A 134 6.74 -6.80 13.61
C LEU A 134 7.32 -5.48 13.08
N ASN A 135 6.43 -4.65 12.54
CA ASN A 135 6.65 -3.27 12.18
C ASN A 135 5.32 -2.49 12.31
N ASN A 136 5.38 -1.16 12.27
CA ASN A 136 4.20 -0.33 12.45
C ASN A 136 3.11 -0.56 11.39
N TYR A 137 3.50 -0.76 10.14
CA TYR A 137 2.56 -0.99 9.04
C TYR A 137 1.89 -2.36 9.11
N ASP A 138 2.56 -3.41 9.58
CA ASP A 138 1.98 -4.74 9.81
C ASP A 138 0.87 -4.66 10.85
N ALA A 139 1.06 -3.92 11.94
CA ALA A 139 0.00 -3.70 12.92
C ALA A 139 -1.20 -2.95 12.30
N TYR A 140 -0.94 -1.86 11.57
CA TYR A 140 -1.99 -1.11 10.87
C TYR A 140 -2.75 -1.99 9.85
N SER A 141 -2.03 -2.74 9.01
CA SER A 141 -2.62 -3.64 8.01
C SER A 141 -3.51 -4.70 8.65
N ARG A 142 -3.12 -5.26 9.80
CA ARG A 142 -3.96 -6.24 10.52
C ARG A 142 -5.21 -5.60 11.11
N ILE A 143 -5.11 -4.40 11.67
CA ILE A 143 -6.28 -3.65 12.15
C ILE A 143 -7.23 -3.35 10.98
N LYS A 144 -6.66 -3.02 9.83
CA LYS A 144 -7.43 -2.79 8.61
C LYS A 144 -8.11 -4.05 8.07
N ASP A 145 -7.50 -5.23 8.20
CA ASP A 145 -8.15 -6.51 7.90
C ASP A 145 -9.37 -6.77 8.82
N TYR A 146 -9.29 -6.30 10.06
CA TYR A 146 -10.34 -6.42 11.08
C TYR A 146 -11.57 -5.54 10.82
N ASP A 147 -11.47 -4.47 10.04
CA ASP A 147 -12.61 -3.60 9.67
C ASP A 147 -13.62 -4.33 8.75
N GLY A 148 -13.27 -5.50 8.19
CA GLY A 148 -14.18 -6.41 7.50
C GLY A 148 -14.63 -5.98 6.09
N ASP A 149 -14.61 -4.67 5.80
CA ASP A 149 -14.97 -4.11 4.49
C ASP A 149 -13.78 -3.99 3.52
N TYR A 150 -12.55 -3.86 4.03
CA TYR A 150 -11.42 -3.49 3.16
C TYR A 150 -10.88 -4.65 2.30
N TYR A 151 -10.89 -5.89 2.80
CA TYR A 151 -10.38 -7.08 2.09
C TYR A 151 -11.42 -8.18 1.85
N ARG A 152 -12.66 -7.83 1.52
CA ARG A 152 -13.52 -8.77 0.79
C ARG A 152 -13.02 -8.92 -0.67
N HIS A 153 -11.94 -9.68 -0.82
CA HIS A 153 -11.57 -10.46 -2.01
C HIS A 153 -11.44 -9.73 -3.36
N ASP A 154 -11.01 -8.47 -3.40
CA ASP A 154 -10.57 -7.88 -4.68
C ASP A 154 -9.05 -7.99 -4.86
N TYR A 155 -8.57 -9.22 -5.07
CA TYR A 155 -7.17 -9.50 -5.39
C TYR A 155 -6.73 -8.93 -6.74
N ILE A 156 -7.70 -8.55 -7.58
CA ILE A 156 -7.49 -8.16 -8.98
C ILE A 156 -7.06 -6.70 -9.07
N ASN A 157 -7.51 -5.86 -8.13
CA ASN A 157 -7.21 -4.43 -8.07
C ASN A 157 -6.20 -4.03 -6.99
N GLY A 158 -5.42 -4.97 -6.46
CA GLY A 158 -4.57 -4.69 -5.29
C GLY A 158 -3.50 -3.60 -5.50
N GLU A 159 -2.96 -3.43 -6.72
CA GLU A 159 -2.03 -2.34 -7.02
C GLU A 159 -2.70 -0.96 -6.96
N SER A 160 -3.84 -0.79 -7.63
CA SER A 160 -4.56 0.50 -7.64
C SER A 160 -5.08 0.86 -6.25
N ARG A 161 -5.49 -0.14 -5.46
CA ARG A 161 -5.88 0.06 -4.06
C ARG A 161 -4.69 0.45 -3.20
N PHE A 162 -3.56 -0.25 -3.34
CA PHE A 162 -2.35 0.04 -2.57
C PHE A 162 -1.85 1.47 -2.80
N ILE A 163 -1.85 1.93 -4.06
CA ILE A 163 -1.28 3.23 -4.43
C ILE A 163 -2.28 4.37 -4.27
N GLY A 164 -3.55 4.12 -4.61
CA GLY A 164 -4.51 5.19 -4.89
C GLY A 164 -5.72 5.26 -3.96
N GLU A 165 -6.18 4.15 -3.38
CA GLU A 165 -7.38 4.16 -2.56
C GLU A 165 -7.12 4.91 -1.25
N LYS A 166 -7.82 6.04 -1.07
CA LYS A 166 -7.69 6.85 0.14
C LYS A 166 -8.58 6.30 1.25
N VAL A 167 -7.98 6.10 2.41
CA VAL A 167 -8.66 5.62 3.61
C VAL A 167 -8.44 6.65 4.72
N ASN A 168 -9.51 6.96 5.44
CA ASN A 168 -9.40 7.65 6.72
C ASN A 168 -8.94 6.64 7.78
N ALA A 169 -7.63 6.61 8.05
CA ALA A 169 -7.06 5.68 9.00
C ALA A 169 -7.61 5.89 10.40
N LYS A 170 -7.88 7.14 10.80
CA LYS A 170 -8.42 7.45 12.13
C LYS A 170 -9.82 6.87 12.33
N GLU A 171 -10.73 7.12 11.39
CA GLU A 171 -12.08 6.54 11.45
C GLU A 171 -12.05 5.00 11.40
N LEU A 172 -11.13 4.42 10.63
CA LEU A 172 -10.92 2.97 10.61
C LEU A 172 -10.49 2.44 11.98
N LEU A 173 -9.50 3.08 12.62
CA LEU A 173 -9.05 2.69 13.95
C LEU A 173 -10.17 2.82 14.98
N ASP A 174 -10.95 3.90 14.93
CA ASP A 174 -12.09 4.13 15.83
C ASP A 174 -13.15 3.02 15.69
N ARG A 175 -13.52 2.68 14.45
CA ARG A 175 -14.47 1.58 14.19
C ARG A 175 -13.94 0.25 14.73
N VAL A 176 -12.68 -0.08 14.44
CA VAL A 176 -12.11 -1.36 14.85
C VAL A 176 -11.96 -1.45 16.36
N HIS A 177 -11.45 -0.38 16.99
CA HIS A 177 -11.29 -0.29 18.43
C HIS A 177 -12.62 -0.46 19.18
N ALA A 178 -13.70 0.16 18.68
CA ALA A 178 -15.02 0.12 19.31
C ALA A 178 -15.59 -1.30 19.45
N TRP A 179 -15.33 -2.19 18.49
CA TRP A 179 -15.78 -3.58 18.57
C TRP A 179 -14.74 -4.50 19.23
N ILE A 180 -13.46 -4.37 18.88
CA ILE A 180 -12.43 -5.34 19.32
C ILE A 180 -12.14 -5.23 20.82
N SER A 181 -12.33 -4.05 21.40
CA SER A 181 -12.20 -3.81 22.84
C SER A 181 -13.23 -4.55 23.68
N GLN A 182 -14.32 -5.04 23.07
CA GLN A 182 -15.36 -5.80 23.77
C GLN A 182 -15.02 -7.29 23.89
N ILE A 183 -13.98 -7.76 23.20
CA ILE A 183 -13.64 -9.18 23.11
C ILE A 183 -12.60 -9.55 24.17
N GLN A 184 -12.96 -10.50 25.03
CA GLN A 184 -12.07 -11.05 26.06
C GLN A 184 -11.15 -12.15 25.50
N HIS A 185 -10.27 -11.77 24.57
CA HIS A 185 -9.22 -12.63 24.02
C HIS A 185 -7.88 -11.87 24.00
N PRO A 186 -6.73 -12.48 24.36
CA PRO A 186 -5.44 -11.79 24.39
C PRO A 186 -5.08 -11.09 23.08
N ASP A 187 -5.33 -11.74 21.94
CA ASP A 187 -5.04 -11.13 20.63
C ASP A 187 -5.91 -9.90 20.37
N ALA A 188 -7.20 -9.95 20.72
CA ALA A 188 -8.10 -8.80 20.58
C ALA A 188 -7.67 -7.63 21.47
N GLN A 189 -7.24 -7.91 22.71
CA GLN A 189 -6.71 -6.89 23.61
C GLN A 189 -5.39 -6.29 23.10
N MET A 190 -4.53 -7.08 22.47
CA MET A 190 -3.32 -6.59 21.83
C MET A 190 -3.65 -5.66 20.66
N THR A 191 -4.58 -6.06 19.79
CA THR A 191 -5.02 -5.22 18.66
C THR A 191 -5.71 -3.94 19.14
N ALA A 192 -6.52 -3.98 20.20
CA ALA A 192 -7.10 -2.78 20.80
C ALA A 192 -6.01 -1.77 21.23
N ARG A 193 -4.95 -2.25 21.89
CA ARG A 193 -3.80 -1.41 22.27
C ARG A 193 -3.05 -0.86 21.07
N TRP A 194 -2.95 -1.62 19.97
CA TRP A 194 -2.37 -1.10 18.73
C TRP A 194 -3.22 0.02 18.11
N CYS A 195 -4.55 -0.08 18.18
CA CYS A 195 -5.43 1.00 17.74
C CYS A 195 -5.19 2.28 18.54
N GLU A 196 -5.18 2.17 19.88
CA GLU A 196 -4.89 3.29 20.79
C GLU A 196 -3.52 3.91 20.50
N TRP A 197 -2.51 3.07 20.29
CA TRP A 197 -1.16 3.54 19.99
C TRP A 197 -1.13 4.33 18.68
N LEU A 198 -1.75 3.80 17.61
CA LEU A 198 -1.78 4.46 16.30
C LEU A 198 -2.61 5.75 16.32
N GLN A 199 -3.74 5.78 17.03
CA GLN A 199 -4.51 7.00 17.25
C GLN A 199 -3.65 8.10 17.89
N ASN A 200 -2.94 7.76 18.97
CA ASN A 200 -2.01 8.69 19.64
C ASN A 200 -0.84 9.11 18.74
N LEU A 201 -0.41 8.27 17.80
CA LEU A 201 0.63 8.62 16.82
C LEU A 201 0.12 9.66 15.81
N PHE A 202 -1.15 9.57 15.39
CA PHE A 202 -1.73 10.45 14.37
C PHE A 202 -2.15 11.83 14.92
N GLU A 203 -2.24 11.99 16.25
CA GLU A 203 -2.59 13.25 16.90
C GLU A 203 -1.41 14.22 17.12
N LYS A 204 -0.19 13.81 16.77
CA LYS A 204 1.05 14.59 16.99
C LYS A 204 1.50 15.32 15.74
#